data_AF-A0A1M5D5M8-F1
#
_entry.id   AF-A0A1M5D5M8-F1
#
_cell.length_a   1.000
_cell.length_b   1.000
_cell.length_c   1.000
_cell.angle_alpha   90.00
_cell.angle_beta   90.00
_cell.angle_gamma   90.00
#
_symmetry.space_group_name_H-M   'P 1'
#
loop_
_entity.id
_entity.type
_entity.pdbx_description
1 polymer ?
#
loop_
_entity_poly.entity_id
_entity_poly.type
_entity_poly.pdbx_seq_one_letter_code
_entity_poly.pdbx_strand_id
1 'polypeptide(L)' 'MEFKPINRTNDYAFKRILGSEEGKEALISFLNAVLKPPPGQELHDVELLDRELDPKYLLDKAARLDILARTAAGA' A
#
# COMPACT_ATOMS: atom_id res chain seq x y z
N MET A 1 6.94 11.21 -31.50
CA MET A 1 6.93 10.81 -30.09
C MET A 1 6.51 9.35 -30.05
N GLU A 2 7.37 8.44 -29.58
CA GLU A 2 6.97 7.05 -29.36
C GLU A 2 6.04 6.96 -28.15
N PHE A 3 4.83 6.44 -28.36
CA PHE A 3 3.94 6.05 -27.27
C PHE A 3 4.44 4.74 -26.67
N LYS A 4 5.10 4.80 -25.53
CA LYS A 4 5.48 3.60 -24.77
C LYS A 4 4.20 3.03 -24.14
N PRO A 5 3.76 1.80 -24.50
CA PRO A 5 2.52 1.24 -23.97
C PRO A 5 2.64 1.08 -22.44
N ILE A 6 1.58 1.46 -21.73
CA ILE A 6 1.50 1.26 -20.28
C ILE A 6 1.52 -0.25 -20.03
N ASN A 7 2.53 -0.73 -19.33
CA ASN A 7 2.55 -2.11 -18.88
C ASN A 7 1.47 -2.28 -17.78
N ARG A 8 0.34 -2.88 -18.17
CA ARG A 8 -0.82 -3.11 -17.28
C ARG A 8 -0.52 -4.07 -16.13
N THR A 9 0.54 -4.88 -16.23
CA THR A 9 0.98 -5.75 -15.14
C THR A 9 2.03 -5.08 -14.27
N ASN A 10 2.43 -3.83 -14.56
CA ASN A 10 3.32 -3.06 -13.70
C ASN A 10 2.61 -2.64 -12.40
N ASP A 11 3.14 -3.10 -11.27
CA ASP A 11 2.66 -2.85 -9.93
C ASP A 11 3.34 -1.62 -9.31
N TYR A 12 4.18 -0.91 -10.06
CA TYR A 12 4.86 0.31 -9.61
C TYR A 12 3.87 1.35 -9.08
N ALA A 13 2.80 1.64 -9.84
CA ALA A 13 1.79 2.60 -9.40
C ALA A 13 1.09 2.12 -8.14
N PHE A 14 0.78 0.82 -8.06
CA PHE A 14 0.17 0.21 -6.88
C PHE A 14 1.07 0.35 -5.65
N LYS A 15 2.36 0.01 -5.77
CA LYS A 15 3.37 0.17 -4.71
C LYS A 15 3.59 1.62 -4.30
N ARG A 16 3.50 2.56 -5.24
CA ARG A 16 3.64 3.98 -4.97
C ARG A 16 2.44 4.54 -4.22
N ILE A 17 1.23 4.08 -4.55
CA ILE A 17 -0.02 4.60 -3.96
C ILE A 17 -0.33 3.91 -2.63
N LEU A 18 -0.11 2.60 -2.52
CA LEU A 18 -0.54 1.80 -1.36
C LEU A 18 0.60 1.20 -0.55
N GLY A 19 1.82 1.29 -1.05
CA GLY A 19 2.97 0.68 -0.42
C GLY A 19 3.99 1.66 0.12
N SER A 20 3.94 2.96 -0.18
CA SER A 20 4.95 3.91 0.30
C SER A 20 4.43 4.81 1.40
N GLU A 21 5.34 5.41 2.17
CA GLU A 21 4.98 6.35 3.24
C GLU A 21 4.14 7.53 2.72
N GLU A 22 4.45 8.03 1.52
CA GLU A 22 3.69 9.12 0.89
C GLU A 22 2.29 8.69 0.44
N GLY A 23 2.05 7.38 0.30
CA GLY A 23 0.76 6.80 -0.07
C GLY A 23 -0.13 6.44 1.12
N LYS A 24 0.29 6.68 2.37
CA LYS A 24 -0.42 6.22 3.58
C LYS A 24 -1.87 6.68 3.66
N GLU A 25 -2.17 7.92 3.32
CA GLU A 25 -3.56 8.42 3.34
C GLU A 25 -4.46 7.68 2.35
N ALA A 26 -3.93 7.35 1.17
CA ALA A 26 -4.65 6.57 0.16
C ALA A 26 -4.85 5.13 0.64
N LEU A 27 -3.83 4.54 1.30
CA LEU A 27 -3.93 3.22 1.91
C LEU A 27 -4.99 3.18 3.02
N ILE A 28 -4.99 4.15 3.94
CA ILE A 28 -5.97 4.25 5.03
C ILE A 28 -7.40 4.38 4.46
N SER A 29 -7.59 5.27 3.49
CA SER A 29 -8.89 5.47 2.84
C SER A 29 -9.37 4.20 2.15
N PHE A 30 -8.48 3.52 1.43
CA PHE A 30 -8.78 2.25 0.78
C PHE A 30 -9.17 1.17 1.79
N LEU A 31 -8.41 1.01 2.87
CA LEU A 31 -8.69 0.01 3.91
C LEU A 31 -10.03 0.30 4.61
N ASN A 32 -10.32 1.55 4.97
CA ASN A 32 -11.60 1.93 5.57
C ASN A 32 -12.79 1.65 4.63
N ALA A 33 -12.64 1.91 3.32
CA ALA A 33 -13.69 1.65 2.34
C ALA A 33 -13.95 0.15 2.11
N VAL A 34 -12.91 -0.67 2.15
CA VAL A 34 -12.99 -2.13 1.94
C VAL A 34 -13.46 -2.86 3.20
N LEU A 35 -12.86 -2.54 4.36
CA LEU A 35 -13.14 -3.22 5.63
C LEU A 35 -14.45 -2.76 6.27
N LYS A 36 -14.89 -1.52 5.97
CA LYS A 36 -16.11 -0.91 6.52
C LYS A 36 -16.21 -1.09 8.05
N PRO A 37 -15.20 -0.64 8.80
CA PRO A 37 -15.23 -0.75 10.26
C PRO A 37 -16.48 -0.03 10.82
N PRO A 38 -16.99 -0.47 11.98
CA PRO A 38 -18.08 0.23 12.66
C PRO A 38 -17.73 1.70 12.93
N PRO A 39 -18.72 2.59 13.05
CA PRO A 39 -18.48 3.99 13.37
C PRO A 39 -17.63 4.13 14.64
N GLY A 40 -16.55 4.92 14.57
CA GLY A 40 -15.60 5.14 15.67
C GLY A 40 -14.47 4.11 15.75
N GLN A 41 -14.38 3.16 14.82
CA GLN A 41 -13.29 2.19 14.70
C GLN A 41 -12.52 2.34 13.38
N GLU A 42 -12.66 3.47 12.71
CA GLU A 42 -11.91 3.78 11.51
C GLU A 42 -10.40 3.75 11.77
N LEU A 43 -9.66 3.30 10.77
CA LEU A 43 -8.21 3.37 10.78
C LEU A 43 -7.81 4.84 10.63
N HIS A 44 -6.97 5.32 11.54
CA HIS A 44 -6.44 6.68 11.53
C HIS A 44 -4.94 6.72 11.21
N ASP A 45 -4.25 5.61 11.45
CA ASP A 45 -2.84 5.47 11.14
C ASP A 45 -2.53 4.02 10.73
N VAL A 46 -1.51 3.90 9.90
CA VAL A 46 -0.96 2.62 9.46
C VAL A 46 0.56 2.74 9.43
N GLU A 47 1.23 1.74 9.96
CA GLU A 47 2.66 1.60 9.92
C GLU A 47 3.01 0.45 8.97
N LEU A 48 3.90 0.72 8.02
CA LEU A 48 4.42 -0.28 7.11
C LEU A 48 5.63 -0.92 7.78
N LEU A 49 5.43 -2.07 8.42
CA LEU A 49 6.51 -2.82 9.07
C LEU A 49 7.30 -3.59 8.00
N ASP A 50 8.62 -3.66 8.19
CA ASP A 50 9.68 -4.01 7.22
C ASP A 50 9.23 -4.60 5.87
N ARG A 51 9.53 -3.84 4.82
CA ARG A 51 9.24 -4.18 3.42
C ARG A 51 10.47 -4.86 2.83
N GLU A 52 10.54 -6.18 2.84
CA GLU A 52 11.51 -6.85 1.97
C GLU A 52 10.83 -7.75 0.96
N LEU A 53 10.93 -7.34 -0.30
CA LEU A 53 11.60 -8.18 -1.27
C LEU A 53 12.58 -7.23 -2.00
N ASP A 54 13.84 -7.60 -2.11
CA ASP A 54 14.73 -6.99 -3.09
C ASP A 54 14.67 -7.83 -4.35
N PRO A 55 14.36 -7.24 -5.53
CA PRO A 55 14.45 -7.98 -6.78
C PRO A 55 15.93 -8.30 -7.06
N LYS A 56 16.31 -9.58 -6.94
CA LYS A 56 17.70 -10.04 -7.16
C LYS A 56 18.09 -10.09 -8.64
N TYR A 57 17.10 -10.15 -9.54
CA TYR A 57 17.31 -10.25 -10.99
C TYR A 57 16.52 -9.15 -11.74
N LEU A 58 16.97 -8.82 -12.96
CA LEU A 58 16.48 -7.69 -13.76
C LEU A 58 14.96 -7.70 -14.05
N LEU A 59 14.29 -8.84 -13.90
CA LEU A 59 12.86 -9.03 -14.19
C LEU A 59 12.00 -9.33 -12.95
N ASP A 60 12.60 -9.37 -11.76
CA ASP A 60 11.86 -9.72 -10.54
C ASP A 60 10.94 -8.60 -10.07
N LYS A 61 9.80 -9.00 -9.48
CA LYS A 61 8.91 -8.13 -8.73
C LYS A 61 8.89 -8.54 -7.27
N ALA A 62 9.48 -7.68 -6.47
CA ALA A 62 9.42 -7.75 -5.04
C ALA A 62 8.12 -7.18 -4.46
N ALA A 63 7.34 -7.91 -3.66
CA ALA A 63 6.28 -7.32 -2.82
C ALA A 63 5.85 -8.21 -1.65
N ARG A 64 6.17 -7.82 -0.43
CA ARG A 64 5.49 -8.24 0.81
C ARG A 64 5.26 -6.96 1.61
N LEU A 65 4.05 -6.79 2.14
CA LEU A 65 3.62 -5.58 2.84
C LEU A 65 2.94 -6.02 4.15
N ASP A 66 3.68 -5.93 5.25
CA ASP A 66 3.11 -6.12 6.58
C ASP A 66 2.62 -4.74 7.08
N ILE A 67 1.31 -4.62 7.28
CA ILE A 67 0.67 -3.37 7.71
C ILE A 67 0.20 -3.54 9.16
N LEU A 68 0.72 -2.71 10.05
CA LEU A 68 0.15 -2.55 11.39
C LEU A 68 -0.82 -1.37 11.38
N ALA A 69 -2.11 -1.63 11.58
CA ALA A 69 -3.14 -0.60 11.56
C ALA A 69 -3.56 -0.20 12.99
N ARG A 70 -3.83 1.09 13.22
CA ARG A 70 -4.28 1.61 14.53
C ARG A 70 -5.59 2.37 14.40
N THR A 71 -6.48 2.15 15.36
CA THR A 71 -7.73 2.92 15.53
C THR A 71 -7.52 4.08 16.50
N ALA A 72 -8.49 4.99 16.61
CA ALA A 72 -8.44 6.12 17.55
C ALA A 72 -8.35 5.71 19.02
N ALA A 73 -8.76 4.48 19.37
CA ALA A 73 -8.72 3.95 20.73
C ALA A 73 -7.35 3.35 21.13
N GLY A 74 -6.38 3.28 20.22
CA GLY A 74 -5.19 2.44 20.37
C GLY A 74 -5.44 1.02 19.88
N ALA A 75 -4.35 0.28 19.63
CA ALA A 75 -4.36 -1.06 19.05
C ALA A 75 -5.05 -2.11 19.94
#